data_AF-A0A7K1V6P0-F1
#
_entry.id   AF-A0A7K1V6P0-F1
#
_cell.length_a   1.000
_cell.length_b   1.000
_cell.length_c   1.000
_cell.angle_alpha   90.00
_cell.angle_beta   90.00
_cell.angle_gamma   90.00
#
_symmetry.space_group_name_H-M   'P 1'
#
loop_
_entity.id
_entity.type
_entity.pdbx_description
1 polymer ?
#
loop_
_entity_poly.entity_id
_entity_poly.type
_entity_poly.pdbx_seq_one_letter_code
_entity_poly.pdbx_strand_id
1 'polypeptide(L)' 'MTPAEVAVLAALHPDNVLTAAQIQQASTLTTWRTRNALAQLESRGLIIPSHPRGRWRISPRGRAALMTKGRRFA' A
#
# COMPACT_ATOMS: atom_id res chain seq x y z
N MET A 1 -11.09 0.93 5.84
CA MET A 1 -9.63 0.85 5.67
C MET A 1 -9.14 -0.05 6.77
N THR A 2 -8.59 -1.21 6.43
CA THR A 2 -8.16 -2.24 7.39
C THR A 2 -6.74 -1.95 7.87
N PRO A 3 -6.32 -2.49 9.03
CA PRO A 3 -4.93 -2.34 9.49
C PRO A 3 -3.91 -2.87 8.48
N ALA A 4 -4.26 -3.91 7.71
CA ALA A 4 -3.41 -4.41 6.62
C ALA A 4 -3.24 -3.39 5.48
N GLU A 5 -4.31 -2.69 5.08
CA GLU A 5 -4.22 -1.63 4.08
C GLU A 5 -3.41 -0.41 4.56
N VAL A 6 -3.51 -0.08 5.86
CA VAL A 6 -2.69 0.98 6.49
C VAL A 6 -1.22 0.57 6.46
N ALA A 7 -0.89 -0.65 6.85
CA ALA A 7 0.48 -1.16 6.85
C ALA A 7 1.08 -1.19 5.44
N VAL A 8 0.31 -1.60 4.43
CA VAL A 8 0.74 -1.56 3.01
C VAL A 8 0.97 -0.12 2.54
N LEU A 9 0.09 0.82 2.90
CA LEU A 9 0.27 2.23 2.54
C LEU A 9 1.43 2.88 3.30
N ALA A 10 1.66 2.51 4.56
CA ALA A 10 2.80 2.99 5.35
C ALA A 10 4.13 2.44 4.80
N ALA A 11 4.15 1.19 4.35
CA ALA A 11 5.30 0.59 3.67
C ALA A 11 5.59 1.29 2.33
N LEU A 12 4.55 1.69 1.59
CA LEU A 12 4.66 2.48 0.38
C LEU A 12 4.98 3.95 0.71
N HIS A 13 6.24 4.20 1.05
CA HIS A 13 6.75 5.56 1.26
C HIS A 13 6.49 6.42 0.00
N PRO A 14 6.14 7.72 0.14
CA PRO A 14 5.74 8.63 -0.94
C PRO A 14 6.63 8.67 -2.18
N ASP A 15 7.91 8.32 -2.06
CA ASP A 15 8.90 8.39 -3.14
C ASP A 15 9.40 7.01 -3.62
N ASN A 16 8.97 5.93 -2.98
CA ASN A 16 9.47 4.59 -3.29
C ASN A 16 8.47 3.75 -4.07
N VAL A 17 9.00 3.09 -5.09
CA VAL A 17 8.29 2.09 -5.88
C VAL A 17 8.64 0.72 -5.32
N LEU A 18 7.70 0.04 -4.67
CA LEU A 18 7.97 -1.25 -4.03
C LEU A 18 7.29 -2.41 -4.76
N THR A 19 7.93 -3.57 -4.69
CA THR A 19 7.35 -4.84 -5.15
C THR A 19 6.48 -5.48 -4.08
N ALA A 20 5.65 -6.46 -4.45
CA ALA A 20 4.73 -7.12 -3.52
C ALA A 20 5.50 -7.86 -2.44
N ALA A 21 6.67 -8.42 -2.78
CA ALA A 21 7.56 -9.07 -1.84
C ALA A 21 8.13 -8.06 -0.82
N GLN A 22 8.56 -6.88 -1.28
CA GLN A 22 9.05 -5.82 -0.39
C GLN A 22 7.94 -5.28 0.50
N ILE A 23 6.75 -5.06 -0.04
CA ILE A 23 5.57 -4.63 0.71
C ILE A 23 5.19 -5.70 1.74
N GLN A 24 5.22 -6.98 1.37
CA GLN A 24 4.96 -8.09 2.28
C GLN A 24 5.95 -8.07 3.47
N GLN A 25 7.24 -7.91 3.18
CA GLN A 25 8.28 -7.91 4.18
C GLN A 25 8.19 -6.69 5.11
N ALA A 26 7.89 -5.51 4.55
CA ALA A 26 7.72 -4.26 5.30
C ALA A 26 6.42 -4.21 6.13
N SER A 27 5.34 -4.82 5.63
CA SER A 27 4.04 -4.85 6.32
C SER A 27 3.87 -6.03 7.27
N THR A 28 4.86 -6.94 7.34
CA THR A 28 4.82 -8.20 8.09
C THR A 28 3.55 -9.04 7.86
N LEU A 29 2.94 -8.90 6.67
CA LEU A 29 1.73 -9.62 6.28
C LEU A 29 2.05 -10.92 5.53
N THR A 30 1.08 -11.82 5.47
CA THR A 30 1.15 -12.99 4.59
C THR A 30 0.94 -12.59 3.14
N THR A 31 1.51 -13.34 2.19
CA THR A 31 1.39 -13.06 0.75
C THR A 31 -0.06 -12.90 0.30
N TRP A 32 -0.98 -13.72 0.82
CA TRP A 32 -2.41 -13.63 0.50
C TRP A 32 -3.05 -12.34 1.01
N ARG A 33 -2.71 -11.90 2.24
CA ARG A 33 -3.20 -10.63 2.79
C ARG A 33 -2.62 -9.43 2.06
N THR A 34 -1.34 -9.47 1.71
CA THR A 34 -0.69 -8.41 0.91
C THR A 34 -1.37 -8.27 -0.45
N ARG A 35 -1.62 -9.38 -1.16
CA ARG A 35 -2.31 -9.34 -2.47
C ARG A 35 -3.73 -8.81 -2.38
N ASN A 36 -4.50 -9.22 -1.38
CA ASN A 36 -5.86 -8.69 -1.17
C ASN A 36 -5.84 -7.20 -0.84
N ALA A 37 -4.92 -6.75 0.03
CA ALA A 37 -4.77 -5.35 0.35
C ALA A 37 -4.36 -4.53 -0.88
N LEU A 38 -3.44 -5.02 -1.70
CA LEU A 38 -3.05 -4.38 -2.96
C LEU A 38 -4.25 -4.26 -3.92
N ALA A 39 -5.02 -5.34 -4.12
CA ALA A 39 -6.19 -5.32 -4.99
C ALA A 39 -7.27 -4.33 -4.49
N GLN A 40 -7.52 -4.26 -3.17
CA GLN A 40 -8.47 -3.30 -2.62
C GLN A 40 -7.97 -1.86 -2.71
N LEU A 41 -6.68 -1.62 -2.48
CA LEU A 41 -6.07 -0.29 -2.60
C LEU A 41 -6.04 0.19 -4.05
N GLU A 42 -5.78 -0.71 -5.01
CA GLU A 42 -5.82 -0.44 -6.44
C GLU A 42 -7.25 -0.15 -6.92
N SER A 43 -8.22 -0.98 -6.52
CA SER A 43 -9.65 -0.76 -6.80
C SER A 43 -10.15 0.60 -6.27
N ARG A 44 -9.61 1.07 -5.14
CA ARG A 44 -9.93 2.39 -4.58
C ARG A 44 -9.10 3.53 -5.17
N GLY A 45 -8.17 3.25 -6.09
CA GLY A 45 -7.28 4.25 -6.68
C GLY A 45 -6.32 4.89 -5.68
N LEU A 46 -5.99 4.18 -4.60
CA LEU A 46 -5.05 4.65 -3.57
C LEU A 46 -3.61 4.30 -3.93
N ILE A 47 -3.40 3.22 -4.67
CA ILE A 47 -2.11 2.86 -5.25
C ILE A 47 -2.23 2.73 -6.76
N ILE A 48 -1.12 2.88 -7.47
CA ILE A 48 -1.05 2.81 -8.92
C ILE A 48 0.06 1.81 -9.29
N PRO A 49 -0.22 0.83 -10.17
CA PRO A 49 0.84 -0.03 -10.71
C PRO A 49 1.80 0.81 -11.55
N SER A 50 3.10 0.67 -11.29
CA SER A 50 4.17 1.33 -12.05
C SER A 50 4.84 0.32 -12.97
N HIS A 51 5.35 0.80 -14.11
CA HIS A 51 6.28 0.01 -14.92
C HIS A 51 7.68 0.02 -14.28
N PRO A 52 8.44 -1.09 -14.32
CA PRO A 52 8.08 -2.43 -14.81
C PRO A 52 7.06 -3.17 -13.92
N ARG A 53 6.26 -4.06 -14.53
CA ARG A 53 5.16 -4.81 -13.88
C ARG A 53 5.57 -5.42 -12.53
N GLY A 54 4.62 -5.46 -11.58
CA GLY A 54 4.85 -6.00 -10.23
C GLY A 54 5.42 -4.98 -9.24
N ARG A 55 5.31 -3.70 -9.57
CA ARG A 55 5.71 -2.56 -8.75
C ARG A 55 4.50 -1.66 -8.49
N TRP A 56 4.36 -1.20 -7.26
CA TRP A 56 3.27 -0.32 -6.85
C TRP A 56 3.84 1.01 -6.34
N ARG A 57 3.10 2.08 -6.62
CA ARG A 57 3.34 3.43 -6.12
C ARG A 57 2.12 3.93 -5.39
N ILE A 58 2.34 4.72 -4.34
CA ILE A 58 1.24 5.42 -3.68
C ILE A 58 0.76 6.58 -4.56
N SER A 59 -0.56 6.69 -4.75
CA SER A 59 -1.16 7.83 -5.44
C SER A 59 -1.25 9.05 -4.51
N PRO A 60 -1.47 10.27 -5.05
CA PRO A 60 -1.81 11.43 -4.22
C PRO A 60 -3.02 11.20 -3.31
N ARG A 61 -4.02 10.44 -3.77
CA ARG A 61 -5.19 10.04 -2.97
C ARG A 61 -4.83 9.05 -1.85
N GLY A 62 -3.99 8.06 -2.15
CA GLY A 62 -3.46 7.12 -1.17
C GLY A 62 -2.67 7.82 -0.08
N ARG A 63 -1.90 8.85 -0.46
CA ARG A 63 -1.14 9.69 0.46
C ARG A 63 -2.06 10.46 1.41
N ALA A 64 -3.09 11.13 0.88
CA ALA A 64 -4.09 11.80 1.71
C ALA A 64 -4.78 10.81 2.67
N ALA A 65 -5.17 9.64 2.16
CA ALA A 65 -5.78 8.59 2.97
C ALA A 65 -4.85 8.08 4.09
N LEU A 66 -3.56 7.92 3.81
CA LEU A 66 -2.54 7.56 4.79
C LEU A 66 -2.36 8.67 5.84
N MET A 67 -2.32 9.93 5.45
CA MET A 67 -2.20 11.03 6.42
C MET A 67 -3.44 11.16 7.31
N THR A 68 -4.63 10.95 6.75
CA THR A 68 -5.90 11.00 7.50
C THR A 68 -6.08 9.79 8.42
N LYS A 69 -5.72 8.58 7.97
CA LYS A 69 -5.99 7.34 8.70
C LYS A 69 -4.80 6.74 9.43
N GLY A 70 -3.58 6.96 8.96
CA GLY A 70 -2.36 6.60 9.68
C GLY A 70 -2.33 7.26 11.05
N ARG A 71 -2.81 8.50 11.17
CA ARG A 71 -2.97 9.21 12.46
C ARG A 71 -4.04 8.61 13.39
N ARG A 72 -4.94 7.77 12.84
CA ARG A 72 -6.05 7.14 13.56
C ARG A 72 -5.74 5.69 13.98
N PHE A 73 -4.68 5.12 13.43
CA PHE A 73 -4.19 3.76 13.72
C PHE A 73 -2.73 3.76 14.22
N ALA A 74 -2.16 4.93 14.53
CA ALA A 74 -0.87 5.10 15.18
C ALA A 74 -1.02 5.03 16.70
#